data_AF-A0A7J7HS44-F1
#
_entry.id   AF-A0A7J7HS44-F1
#
_cell.length_a   1.000
_cell.length_b   1.000
_cell.length_c   1.000
_cell.angle_alpha   90.00
_cell.angle_beta   90.00
_cell.angle_gamma   90.00
#
_symmetry.space_group_name_H-M   'P 1'
#
loop_
_entity.id
_entity.type
_entity.pdbx_description
1 polymer ?
#
loop_
_entity_poly.entity_id
_entity_poly.type
_entity_poly.pdbx_seq_one_letter_code
_entity_poly.pdbx_strand_id
1 'polypeptide(L)'
;MVDQMMRKAGFVSDQGYPLFMSEFGVDLRGTNDNDNRYLNCFVGVAAELDLDWALWTLAGSYHLRDGVIGLEEFYGVFNWNWCEARNSSFLERISTIQSPFQGPAQQGAKQHKVIFHPLTGQCIHRKSLLEPLKLGPCTDSEAWSYNTQQKTLTIKGTYFCLQADGLNKPAKLGVICSDSTSKWEPISDSKMHLSSKLATDGAAVCLDVDPSSNIIVTNNCKCLNRDNMCDPGSQWFKIVNSTRSSSVTTPFFGFNSVFDFLRNNMLGSLVDSA
;
A
#
# COMPACT_ATOMS: atom_id res chain seq x y z
N MET A 1 -8.17 10.60 -11.77
CA MET A 1 -8.34 9.29 -12.42
C MET A 1 -9.41 8.46 -11.73
N VAL A 2 -9.22 8.06 -10.47
CA VAL A 2 -10.14 7.17 -9.71
C VAL A 2 -11.60 7.59 -9.81
N ASP A 3 -11.93 8.84 -9.46
CA ASP A 3 -13.32 9.33 -9.49
C ASP A 3 -13.94 9.28 -10.89
N GLN A 4 -13.16 9.59 -11.94
CA GLN A 4 -13.67 9.53 -13.30
C GLN A 4 -13.90 8.08 -13.74
N MET A 5 -13.01 7.16 -13.37
CA MET A 5 -13.16 5.73 -13.65
C MET A 5 -14.40 5.18 -12.94
N MET A 6 -14.54 5.43 -11.63
CA MET A 6 -15.69 4.97 -10.85
C MET A 6 -16.99 5.58 -11.33
N ARG A 7 -17.01 6.87 -11.69
CA ARG A 7 -18.19 7.52 -12.27
C ARG A 7 -18.61 6.93 -13.62
N LYS A 8 -17.65 6.53 -14.46
CA LYS A 8 -17.93 6.03 -15.81
C LYS A 8 -18.16 4.54 -15.90
N ALA A 9 -17.58 3.74 -15.00
CA ALA A 9 -17.60 2.28 -15.07
C ALA A 9 -17.80 1.60 -13.72
N GLY A 10 -17.61 2.29 -12.59
CA GLY A 10 -17.77 1.71 -11.25
C GLY A 10 -19.17 1.17 -10.97
N PHE A 11 -20.20 1.78 -11.57
CA PHE A 11 -21.59 1.31 -11.45
C PHE A 11 -21.77 -0.16 -11.91
N VAL A 12 -20.90 -0.68 -12.78
CA VAL A 12 -20.91 -2.08 -13.23
C VAL A 12 -20.57 -2.99 -12.05
N SER A 13 -19.52 -2.64 -11.30
CA SER A 13 -19.10 -3.37 -10.10
C SER A 13 -20.13 -3.27 -8.97
N ASP A 14 -20.74 -2.08 -8.78
CA ASP A 14 -21.79 -1.87 -7.77
C ASP A 14 -23.03 -2.75 -8.00
N GLN A 15 -23.28 -3.15 -9.25
CA GLN A 15 -24.37 -4.07 -9.63
C GLN A 15 -23.97 -5.55 -9.53
N GLY A 16 -22.74 -5.86 -9.10
CA GLY A 16 -22.22 -7.22 -8.98
C GLY A 16 -21.68 -7.81 -10.28
N TYR A 17 -21.51 -7.01 -11.33
CA TYR A 17 -20.86 -7.46 -12.57
C TYR A 17 -19.34 -7.29 -12.48
N PRO A 18 -18.56 -8.20 -13.11
CA PRO A 18 -17.11 -8.05 -13.18
C PRO A 18 -16.74 -6.80 -13.99
N LEU A 19 -15.84 -6.00 -13.45
CA LEU A 19 -15.22 -4.87 -14.16
C LEU A 19 -13.82 -5.30 -14.59
N PHE A 20 -13.57 -5.27 -15.89
CA PHE A 20 -12.29 -5.66 -16.50
C PHE A 20 -11.64 -4.44 -17.16
N MET A 21 -10.42 -4.09 -16.72
CA MET A 21 -9.61 -3.08 -17.40
C MET A 21 -8.95 -3.71 -18.63
N SER A 22 -9.60 -3.62 -19.78
CA SER A 22 -9.17 -4.33 -20.98
C SER A 22 -7.80 -3.94 -21.49
N GLU A 23 -7.36 -2.70 -21.25
CA GLU A 23 -6.04 -2.21 -21.65
C GLU A 23 -5.57 -1.12 -20.68
N PHE A 24 -4.33 -1.22 -20.24
CA PHE A 24 -3.55 -0.09 -19.72
C PHE A 24 -2.09 -0.24 -20.15
N GLY A 25 -1.35 0.86 -20.17
CA GLY A 25 0.06 0.84 -20.50
C GLY A 25 0.73 2.12 -20.03
N VAL A 26 2.04 2.04 -19.85
CA VAL A 26 2.92 3.16 -19.48
C VAL A 26 4.25 2.99 -20.19
N ASP A 27 4.99 4.07 -20.38
CA ASP A 27 6.36 4.00 -20.85
C ASP A 27 7.25 3.23 -19.85
N LEU A 28 7.58 1.98 -20.20
CA LEU A 28 8.31 1.07 -19.33
C LEU A 28 9.80 1.39 -19.24
N ARG A 29 10.31 2.44 -19.93
CA ARG A 29 11.64 3.00 -19.64
C ARG A 29 11.70 3.66 -18.27
N GLY A 30 10.55 4.03 -17.69
CA GLY A 30 10.46 4.66 -16.37
C GLY A 30 10.90 6.13 -16.35
N THR A 31 11.10 6.76 -17.51
CA THR A 31 11.55 8.16 -17.63
C THR A 31 10.40 9.16 -17.76
N ASN A 32 9.16 8.69 -17.88
CA ASN A 32 7.97 9.53 -17.96
C ASN A 32 7.29 9.62 -16.60
N ASP A 33 7.41 10.79 -15.95
CA ASP A 33 6.85 11.02 -14.61
C ASP A 33 5.33 10.91 -14.56
N ASN A 34 4.62 11.33 -15.62
CA ASN A 34 3.15 11.25 -15.66
C ASN A 34 2.70 9.79 -15.69
N ASP A 35 3.37 8.97 -16.50
CA ASP A 35 3.11 7.54 -16.60
C ASP A 35 3.45 6.81 -15.30
N ASN A 36 4.59 7.14 -14.69
CA ASN A 36 4.99 6.58 -13.38
C ASN A 36 3.95 6.86 -12.28
N ARG A 37 3.43 8.09 -12.22
CA ARG A 37 2.38 8.50 -11.27
C ARG A 37 1.04 7.84 -11.58
N TYR A 38 0.69 7.76 -12.87
CA TYR A 38 -0.50 7.04 -13.33
C TYR A 38 -0.45 5.57 -12.90
N LEU A 39 0.69 4.89 -13.11
CA LEU A 39 0.85 3.48 -12.76
C LEU A 39 0.63 3.24 -11.27
N ASN A 40 1.21 4.09 -10.41
CA ASN A 40 1.00 3.99 -8.96
C ASN A 40 -0.49 4.14 -8.59
N CYS A 41 -1.20 5.06 -9.24
CA CYS A 41 -2.63 5.24 -9.02
C CYS A 41 -3.42 4.02 -9.50
N PHE A 42 -3.15 3.53 -10.70
CA PHE A 42 -3.79 2.35 -11.29
C PHE A 42 -3.58 1.11 -10.40
N VAL A 43 -2.34 0.80 -10.04
CA VAL A 43 -2.01 -0.38 -9.22
C VAL A 43 -2.71 -0.32 -7.86
N GLY A 44 -2.81 0.86 -7.25
CA GLY A 44 -3.56 1.04 -6.00
C GLY A 44 -5.06 0.77 -6.15
N VAL A 45 -5.67 1.23 -7.26
CA VAL A 45 -7.10 0.97 -7.55
C VAL A 45 -7.34 -0.50 -7.89
N ALA A 46 -6.48 -1.10 -8.71
CA ALA A 46 -6.57 -2.51 -9.08
C ALA A 46 -6.49 -3.40 -7.84
N ALA A 47 -5.60 -3.08 -6.89
CA ALA A 47 -5.52 -3.79 -5.62
C ALA A 47 -6.77 -3.60 -4.75
N GLU A 48 -7.27 -2.37 -4.59
CA GLU A 48 -8.42 -2.06 -3.72
C GLU A 48 -9.72 -2.71 -4.20
N LEU A 49 -9.97 -2.66 -5.50
CA LEU A 49 -11.17 -3.20 -6.13
C LEU A 49 -11.03 -4.66 -6.58
N ASP A 50 -9.82 -5.21 -6.48
CA ASP A 50 -9.48 -6.55 -6.95
C ASP A 50 -9.85 -6.75 -8.44
N LEU A 51 -9.48 -5.77 -9.27
CA LEU A 51 -9.86 -5.75 -10.69
C LEU A 51 -9.01 -6.70 -11.52
N ASP A 52 -9.64 -7.37 -12.48
CA ASP A 52 -8.94 -7.99 -13.59
C ASP A 52 -8.48 -6.93 -14.60
N TRP A 53 -7.32 -7.17 -15.21
CA TRP A 53 -6.70 -6.22 -16.13
C TRP A 53 -5.88 -6.91 -17.22
N ALA A 54 -5.69 -6.23 -18.34
CA ALA A 54 -4.74 -6.62 -19.38
C ALA A 54 -3.76 -5.49 -19.69
N LEU A 55 -2.47 -5.83 -19.66
CA LEU A 55 -1.37 -4.91 -19.93
C LEU A 55 -1.11 -4.85 -21.43
N TRP A 56 -1.09 -3.64 -21.97
CA TRP A 56 -0.54 -3.33 -23.27
C TRP A 56 0.94 -2.97 -23.10
N THR A 57 1.89 -3.81 -23.52
CA THR A 57 1.79 -5.11 -24.20
C THR A 57 3.01 -5.98 -23.85
N LEU A 58 3.03 -7.27 -24.22
CA LEU A 58 4.23 -8.09 -24.07
C LEU A 58 5.35 -7.73 -25.07
N ALA A 59 5.06 -6.98 -26.13
CA ALA A 59 6.00 -6.76 -27.23
C ALA A 59 7.36 -6.15 -26.81
N GLY A 60 8.39 -6.32 -27.65
CA GLY A 60 9.66 -5.60 -27.54
C GLY A 60 9.93 -4.65 -28.71
N SER A 61 9.62 -5.11 -29.93
CA SER A 61 9.75 -4.36 -31.18
C SER A 61 8.74 -4.82 -32.22
N TYR A 62 8.48 -3.98 -33.22
CA TYR A 62 7.58 -4.30 -34.33
C TYR A 62 8.35 -4.81 -35.53
N HIS A 63 7.83 -5.84 -36.20
CA HIS A 63 8.38 -6.25 -37.51
C HIS A 63 8.32 -5.09 -38.52
N LEU A 64 7.20 -4.37 -38.56
CA LEU A 64 7.01 -3.12 -39.30
C LEU A 64 5.95 -2.28 -38.56
N ARG A 65 6.25 -1.02 -38.29
CA ARG A 65 5.28 -0.03 -37.76
C ARG A 65 5.59 1.33 -38.33
N ASP A 66 4.57 2.01 -38.86
CA ASP A 66 4.70 3.34 -39.47
C ASP A 66 5.83 3.46 -40.51
N GLY A 67 6.07 2.40 -41.28
CA GLY A 67 7.13 2.33 -42.30
C GLY A 67 8.53 2.01 -41.75
N VAL A 68 8.69 1.86 -40.43
CA VAL A 68 9.96 1.55 -39.78
C VAL A 68 10.01 0.07 -39.39
N ILE A 69 11.01 -0.64 -39.91
CA ILE A 69 11.31 -2.04 -39.55
C ILE A 69 12.01 -2.05 -38.20
N GLY A 70 11.58 -2.93 -37.28
CA GLY A 70 12.19 -3.06 -35.96
C GLY A 70 11.94 -1.84 -35.07
N LEU A 71 10.81 -1.13 -35.24
CA LEU A 71 10.50 -0.01 -34.37
C LEU A 71 10.31 -0.51 -32.92
N GLU A 72 10.96 0.15 -31.96
CA GLU A 72 10.89 -0.25 -30.56
C GLU A 72 9.53 0.04 -29.93
N GLU A 73 9.01 -0.90 -29.12
CA GLU A 73 7.80 -0.68 -28.31
C GLU A 73 8.20 -0.38 -26.86
N PHE A 74 8.17 0.90 -26.49
CA PHE A 74 8.55 1.35 -25.15
C PHE A 74 7.48 1.07 -24.08
N TYR A 75 6.23 0.82 -24.48
CA TYR A 75 5.15 0.36 -23.59
C TYR A 75 5.16 -1.17 -23.46
N GLY A 76 6.10 -1.83 -24.11
CA GLY A 76 6.26 -3.27 -24.17
C GLY A 76 7.09 -3.85 -23.02
N VAL A 77 6.66 -4.99 -22.46
CA VAL A 77 7.34 -5.68 -21.36
C VAL A 77 8.74 -6.13 -21.73
N PHE A 78 8.95 -6.60 -22.96
CA PHE A 78 10.28 -7.01 -23.42
C PHE A 78 11.11 -5.82 -23.91
N ASN A 79 12.43 -5.95 -23.81
CA ASN A 79 13.37 -5.08 -24.50
C ASN A 79 13.32 -5.31 -26.03
N TRP A 80 13.97 -4.43 -26.79
CA TRP A 80 13.89 -4.42 -28.26
C TRP A 80 14.16 -5.76 -28.94
N ASN A 81 15.11 -6.55 -28.42
CA ASN A 81 15.51 -7.85 -28.97
C ASN A 81 14.72 -9.04 -28.41
N TRP A 82 13.70 -8.81 -27.58
CA TRP A 82 12.84 -9.84 -26.99
C TRP A 82 13.54 -10.80 -26.03
N CYS A 83 14.70 -10.42 -25.49
CA CYS A 83 15.51 -11.30 -24.64
C CYS A 83 15.23 -11.11 -23.15
N GLU A 84 14.91 -9.89 -22.71
CA GLU A 84 14.82 -9.56 -21.28
C GLU A 84 13.62 -8.65 -21.01
N ALA A 85 13.19 -8.63 -19.74
CA ALA A 85 12.23 -7.62 -19.28
C ALA A 85 12.87 -6.23 -19.35
N ARG A 86 12.17 -5.28 -19.97
CA ARG A 86 12.58 -3.88 -20.08
C ARG A 86 12.74 -3.20 -18.71
N ASN A 87 11.91 -3.58 -17.75
CA ASN A 87 11.89 -3.02 -16.42
C ASN A 87 11.47 -4.08 -15.39
N SER A 88 12.43 -4.63 -14.66
CA SER A 88 12.18 -5.63 -13.63
C SER A 88 11.38 -5.08 -12.45
N SER A 89 11.63 -3.83 -12.06
CA SER A 89 10.90 -3.16 -10.97
C SER A 89 9.41 -3.00 -11.30
N PHE A 90 9.07 -2.78 -12.58
CA PHE A 90 7.68 -2.79 -13.03
C PHE A 90 7.02 -4.16 -12.81
N LEU A 91 7.70 -5.26 -13.18
CA LEU A 91 7.18 -6.62 -12.98
C LEU A 91 6.98 -6.94 -11.50
N GLU A 92 7.94 -6.55 -10.65
CA GLU A 92 7.81 -6.67 -9.19
C GLU A 92 6.58 -5.90 -8.68
N ARG A 93 6.40 -4.64 -9.12
CA ARG A 93 5.29 -3.79 -8.71
C ARG A 93 3.93 -4.39 -9.04
N ILE A 94 3.75 -4.93 -10.24
CA ILE A 94 2.46 -5.51 -10.67
C ILE A 94 2.25 -6.96 -10.21
N SER A 95 3.31 -7.68 -9.80
CA SER A 95 3.23 -9.09 -9.41
C SER A 95 2.17 -9.36 -8.33
N THR A 96 2.02 -8.44 -7.38
CA THR A 96 1.07 -8.57 -6.28
C THR A 96 -0.39 -8.53 -6.72
N ILE A 97 -0.69 -7.80 -7.81
CA ILE A 97 -2.04 -7.67 -8.40
C ILE A 97 -2.28 -8.65 -9.58
N GLN A 98 -1.33 -9.54 -9.88
CA GLN A 98 -1.55 -10.63 -10.85
C GLN A 98 -2.41 -11.75 -10.28
N SER A 99 -2.38 -11.93 -8.96
CA SER A 99 -3.31 -12.79 -8.25
C SER A 99 -4.41 -11.92 -7.61
N PRO A 100 -5.63 -12.42 -7.42
CA PRO A 100 -6.64 -11.71 -6.64
C PRO A 100 -6.23 -11.60 -5.16
N PHE A 101 -6.54 -10.50 -4.51
CA PHE A 101 -6.46 -10.38 -3.05
C PHE A 101 -7.61 -11.12 -2.36
N GLN A 102 -8.77 -11.19 -3.01
CA GLN A 102 -9.96 -11.87 -2.55
C GLN A 102 -10.20 -13.09 -3.44
N GLY A 103 -10.10 -14.28 -2.86
CA GLY A 103 -10.43 -15.53 -3.53
C GLY A 103 -11.92 -15.85 -3.46
N PRO A 104 -12.37 -16.92 -4.14
CA PRO A 104 -13.71 -17.46 -3.92
C PRO A 104 -13.94 -17.66 -2.42
N ALA A 105 -15.16 -17.41 -1.94
CA ALA A 105 -15.54 -17.58 -0.54
C ALA A 105 -15.45 -19.07 -0.12
N GLN A 106 -14.24 -19.59 0.01
CA GLN A 106 -13.98 -20.92 0.54
C GLN A 106 -14.33 -20.91 2.02
N GLN A 107 -15.06 -21.93 2.48
CA GLN A 107 -15.42 -22.10 3.87
C GLN A 107 -14.14 -22.06 4.74
N GLY A 108 -14.03 -21.03 5.58
CA GLY A 108 -12.89 -20.84 6.50
C GLY A 108 -11.91 -19.74 6.12
N ALA A 109 -12.01 -19.13 4.92
CA ALA A 109 -11.19 -17.98 4.56
C ALA A 109 -11.53 -16.77 5.44
N LYS A 110 -10.60 -16.37 6.32
CA LYS A 110 -10.81 -15.24 7.23
C LYS A 110 -10.54 -13.92 6.49
N GLN A 111 -11.61 -13.23 6.11
CA GLN A 111 -11.51 -11.89 5.54
C GLN A 111 -10.75 -10.97 6.49
N HIS A 112 -9.78 -10.24 5.98
CA HIS A 112 -8.99 -9.25 6.69
C HIS A 112 -8.59 -8.14 5.72
N LYS A 113 -7.76 -7.21 6.18
CA LYS A 113 -7.21 -6.15 5.36
C LYS A 113 -5.69 -6.23 5.34
N VAL A 114 -5.10 -5.72 4.27
CA VAL A 114 -3.67 -5.41 4.17
C VAL A 114 -3.51 -3.93 3.84
N ILE A 115 -2.38 -3.35 4.24
CA ILE A 115 -2.06 -1.97 3.91
C ILE A 115 -1.02 -2.00 2.79
N PHE A 116 -1.50 -1.84 1.56
CA PHE A 116 -0.76 -1.98 0.31
C PHE A 116 -0.11 -0.67 -0.12
N HIS A 117 1.13 -0.73 -0.60
CA HIS A 117 1.91 0.41 -1.07
C HIS A 117 2.12 0.30 -2.60
N PRO A 118 1.37 1.06 -3.42
CA PRO A 118 1.33 0.86 -4.87
C PRO A 118 2.64 1.09 -5.59
N LEU A 119 3.51 1.98 -5.08
CA LEU A 119 4.81 2.28 -5.69
C LEU A 119 5.78 1.08 -5.65
N THR A 120 5.62 0.16 -4.70
CA THR A 120 6.52 -1.00 -4.57
C THR A 120 5.82 -2.33 -4.83
N GLY A 121 4.48 -2.35 -4.89
CA GLY A 121 3.72 -3.60 -4.96
C GLY A 121 3.80 -4.42 -3.66
N GLN A 122 4.19 -3.81 -2.53
CA GLN A 122 4.38 -4.48 -1.25
C GLN A 122 3.34 -4.04 -0.23
N CYS A 123 3.26 -4.72 0.91
CA CYS A 123 2.38 -4.36 2.01
C CYS A 123 3.15 -4.08 3.28
N ILE A 124 2.54 -3.34 4.22
CA ILE A 124 3.08 -3.19 5.57
C ILE A 124 3.17 -4.57 6.23
N HIS A 125 4.38 -4.91 6.64
CA HIS A 125 4.77 -6.17 7.23
C HIS A 125 5.49 -5.90 8.55
N ARG A 126 5.23 -6.79 9.52
CA ARG A 126 5.92 -6.81 10.80
C ARG A 126 6.79 -8.06 10.87
N LYS A 127 8.10 -7.86 10.79
CA LYS A 127 9.06 -8.97 10.88
C LYS A 127 9.21 -9.50 12.30
N SER A 128 9.21 -8.60 13.30
CA SER A 128 9.29 -8.96 14.72
C SER A 128 8.62 -7.90 15.59
N LEU A 129 8.44 -8.19 16.88
CA LEU A 129 7.88 -7.23 17.84
C LEU A 129 8.79 -6.03 18.15
N LEU A 130 10.10 -6.20 17.96
CA LEU A 130 11.12 -5.19 18.33
C LEU A 130 11.61 -4.38 17.12
N GLU A 131 11.40 -4.89 15.91
CA GLU A 131 11.75 -4.17 14.69
C GLU A 131 10.64 -3.21 14.25
N PRO A 132 11.00 -2.07 13.63
CA PRO A 132 10.03 -1.20 12.98
C PRO A 132 9.21 -1.93 11.91
N LEU A 133 8.01 -1.42 11.64
CA LEU A 133 7.21 -1.84 10.50
C LEU A 133 7.96 -1.53 9.20
N LYS A 134 7.93 -2.46 8.26
CA LYS A 134 8.59 -2.33 6.96
C LYS A 134 7.65 -2.75 5.84
N LEU A 135 7.99 -2.43 4.60
CA LEU A 135 7.37 -3.08 3.46
C LEU A 135 7.91 -4.50 3.27
N GLY A 136 7.02 -5.41 2.86
CA GLY A 136 7.36 -6.78 2.50
C GLY A 136 6.27 -7.43 1.62
N PRO A 137 6.42 -8.71 1.27
CA PRO A 137 5.42 -9.44 0.52
C PRO A 137 4.05 -9.38 1.18
N CYS A 138 2.99 -9.13 0.41
CA CYS A 138 1.63 -9.02 0.95
C CYS A 138 1.10 -10.32 1.56
N THR A 139 1.66 -11.47 1.21
CA THR A 139 1.37 -12.78 1.82
C THR A 139 1.86 -12.90 3.26
N ASP A 140 2.85 -12.08 3.64
CA ASP A 140 3.43 -12.05 4.98
C ASP A 140 2.89 -10.86 5.79
N SER A 141 1.99 -10.05 5.22
CA SER A 141 1.38 -8.93 5.91
C SER A 141 0.48 -9.42 7.05
N GLU A 142 0.51 -8.69 8.16
CA GLU A 142 -0.39 -8.94 9.29
C GLU A 142 -1.86 -8.82 8.85
N ALA A 143 -2.75 -9.59 9.48
CA ALA A 143 -4.17 -9.47 9.22
C ALA A 143 -4.73 -8.19 9.88
N TRP A 144 -4.92 -7.11 9.13
CA TRP A 144 -5.43 -5.85 9.66
C TRP A 144 -6.97 -5.82 9.72
N SER A 145 -7.50 -4.96 10.58
CA SER A 145 -8.85 -4.42 10.55
C SER A 145 -8.82 -2.90 10.56
N TYR A 146 -9.71 -2.29 9.79
CA TYR A 146 -9.92 -0.84 9.79
C TYR A 146 -11.33 -0.54 10.26
N ASN A 147 -11.46 0.12 11.41
CA ASN A 147 -12.74 0.63 11.88
C ASN A 147 -12.92 2.05 11.32
N THR A 148 -13.85 2.22 10.38
CA THR A 148 -14.09 3.52 9.72
C THR A 148 -14.67 4.58 10.65
N GLN A 149 -15.43 4.19 11.67
CA GLN A 149 -16.03 5.12 12.65
C GLN A 149 -14.98 5.61 13.64
N GLN A 150 -14.18 4.67 14.18
CA GLN A 150 -13.11 4.97 15.13
C GLN A 150 -11.82 5.42 14.44
N LYS A 151 -11.73 5.30 13.12
CA LYS A 151 -10.57 5.59 12.28
C LYS A 151 -9.31 4.86 12.73
N THR A 152 -9.43 3.62 13.22
CA THR A 152 -8.31 2.86 13.79
C THR A 152 -7.92 1.68 12.91
N LEU A 153 -6.61 1.52 12.69
CA LEU A 153 -6.01 0.36 12.06
C LEU A 153 -5.45 -0.56 13.14
N THR A 154 -6.01 -1.76 13.28
CA THR A 154 -5.65 -2.74 14.31
C THR A 154 -5.22 -4.07 13.71
N ILE A 155 -4.33 -4.79 14.37
CA ILE A 155 -3.97 -6.15 13.97
C ILE A 155 -4.98 -7.13 14.60
N LYS A 156 -5.68 -7.90 13.75
CA LYS A 156 -6.72 -8.83 14.16
C LYS A 156 -6.20 -9.86 15.17
N GLY A 157 -6.98 -10.08 16.22
CA GLY A 157 -6.63 -11.03 17.29
C GLY A 157 -5.61 -10.48 18.29
N THR A 158 -5.24 -9.20 18.20
CA THR A 158 -4.31 -8.54 19.13
C THR A 158 -4.90 -7.21 19.60
N TYR A 159 -4.23 -6.58 20.58
CA TYR A 159 -4.54 -5.23 21.03
C TYR A 159 -3.76 -4.14 20.29
N PHE A 160 -2.93 -4.51 19.31
CA PHE A 160 -2.06 -3.57 18.64
C PHE A 160 -2.80 -2.74 17.60
N CYS A 161 -2.57 -1.43 17.62
CA CYS A 161 -2.96 -0.48 16.59
C CYS A 161 -1.78 0.31 16.06
N LEU A 162 -1.89 0.74 14.81
CA LEU A 162 -0.93 1.64 14.18
C LEU A 162 -0.98 3.01 14.85
N GLN A 163 0.17 3.57 15.20
CA GLN A 163 0.30 4.88 15.82
C GLN A 163 1.41 5.71 15.16
N ALA A 164 1.17 7.02 15.08
CA ALA A 164 2.19 7.99 14.72
C ALA A 164 3.03 8.38 15.95
N ASP A 165 4.34 8.10 15.92
CA ASP A 165 5.23 8.44 17.04
C ASP A 165 5.72 9.90 17.00
N GLY A 166 5.94 10.43 15.79
CA GLY A 166 6.46 11.78 15.60
C GLY A 166 6.80 12.05 14.14
N LEU A 167 7.09 13.31 13.82
CA LEU A 167 7.55 13.68 12.49
C LEU A 167 8.94 13.07 12.20
N ASN A 168 9.11 12.50 11.01
CA ASN A 168 10.31 11.80 10.55
C ASN A 168 10.72 10.61 11.44
N LYS A 169 9.76 9.98 12.12
CA LYS A 169 9.99 8.80 12.96
C LYS A 169 9.28 7.58 12.41
N PRO A 170 9.75 6.36 12.72
CA PRO A 170 9.03 5.14 12.39
C PRO A 170 7.61 5.14 12.97
N ALA A 171 6.64 4.71 12.16
CA ALA A 171 5.32 4.38 12.68
C ALA A 171 5.43 3.15 13.60
N LYS A 172 4.70 3.16 14.72
CA LYS A 172 4.79 2.11 15.73
C LYS A 172 3.46 1.40 15.95
N LEU A 173 3.53 0.27 16.64
CA LEU A 173 2.36 -0.40 17.18
C LEU A 173 2.21 -0.06 18.65
N GLY A 174 1.05 0.49 19.02
CA GLY A 174 0.68 0.77 20.40
C GLY A 174 -0.52 -0.04 20.83
N VAL A 175 -0.86 0.04 22.12
CA VAL A 175 -2.05 -0.61 22.71
C VAL A 175 -3.15 0.39 23.06
N ILE A 176 -2.85 1.69 23.03
CA ILE A 176 -3.79 2.78 23.33
C ILE A 176 -4.38 3.28 22.00
N CYS A 177 -5.50 2.69 21.58
CA CYS A 177 -6.10 2.95 20.26
C CYS A 177 -7.19 4.04 20.27
N SER A 178 -7.29 4.77 21.38
CA SER A 178 -8.26 5.85 21.60
C SER A 178 -7.70 7.24 21.33
N ASP A 179 -6.37 7.40 21.39
CA ASP A 179 -5.70 8.68 21.24
C ASP A 179 -5.71 9.19 19.78
N SER A 180 -5.33 10.45 19.57
CA SER A 180 -5.28 11.04 18.23
C SER A 180 -4.21 10.42 17.34
N THR A 181 -3.12 9.89 17.92
CA THR A 181 -2.00 9.30 17.17
C THR A 181 -2.34 7.97 16.51
N SER A 182 -3.33 7.25 17.05
CA SER A 182 -3.87 6.00 16.49
C SER A 182 -5.02 6.20 15.49
N LYS A 183 -5.39 7.45 15.18
CA LYS A 183 -6.44 7.77 14.20
C LYS A 183 -5.85 7.98 12.83
N TRP A 184 -6.23 7.13 11.88
CA TRP A 184 -5.77 7.13 10.49
C TRP A 184 -6.92 7.41 9.54
N GLU A 185 -6.78 8.48 8.76
CA GLU A 185 -7.79 8.95 7.82
C GLU A 185 -7.24 8.99 6.39
N PRO A 186 -7.97 8.46 5.39
CA PRO A 186 -7.64 8.64 3.98
C PRO A 186 -8.06 10.05 3.52
N ILE A 187 -7.13 11.01 3.51
CA ILE A 187 -7.45 12.44 3.36
C ILE A 187 -7.47 12.96 1.91
N SER A 188 -6.83 12.27 0.98
CA SER A 188 -6.76 12.70 -0.43
C SER A 188 -7.97 12.27 -1.26
N ASP A 189 -8.14 12.85 -2.45
CA ASP A 189 -9.18 12.43 -3.41
C ASP A 189 -9.03 10.96 -3.80
N SER A 190 -7.79 10.50 -4.04
CA SER A 190 -7.48 9.08 -4.31
C SER A 190 -7.65 8.16 -3.10
N LYS A 191 -7.85 8.73 -1.90
CA LYS A 191 -7.91 8.01 -0.61
C LYS A 191 -6.64 7.21 -0.32
N MET A 192 -5.47 7.66 -0.81
CA MET A 192 -4.19 6.96 -0.63
C MET A 192 -3.27 7.59 0.42
N HIS A 193 -3.50 8.84 0.80
CA HIS A 193 -2.79 9.47 1.92
C HIS A 193 -3.45 9.06 3.23
N LEU A 194 -2.83 8.13 3.97
CA LEU A 194 -3.25 7.76 5.31
C LEU A 194 -2.61 8.72 6.33
N SER A 195 -3.43 9.60 6.90
CA SER A 195 -2.98 10.67 7.78
C SER A 195 -3.40 10.46 9.24
N SER A 196 -2.52 10.85 10.17
CA SER A 196 -2.75 10.85 11.62
C SER A 196 -2.28 12.17 12.23
N LYS A 197 -2.59 12.40 13.51
CA LYS A 197 -2.18 13.59 14.27
C LYS A 197 -1.13 13.25 15.32
N LEU A 198 -0.12 14.08 15.47
CA LEU A 198 0.88 13.94 16.52
C LEU A 198 0.33 14.39 17.89
N ALA A 199 0.85 13.79 18.96
CA ALA A 199 0.39 14.07 20.33
C ALA A 199 0.82 15.45 20.85
N THR A 200 1.97 15.95 20.42
CA THR A 200 2.61 17.16 20.98
C THR A 200 1.95 18.46 20.53
N ASP A 201 1.59 18.56 19.26
CA ASP A 201 1.13 19.80 18.60
C ASP A 201 -0.14 19.59 17.75
N GLY A 202 -0.64 18.36 17.65
CA GLY A 202 -1.77 18.01 16.79
C GLY A 202 -1.45 18.12 15.29
N ALA A 203 -0.18 18.26 14.91
CA ALA A 203 0.23 18.37 13.51
C ALA A 203 -0.16 17.11 12.74
N ALA A 204 -0.67 17.31 11.54
CA ALA A 204 -1.04 16.21 10.66
C ALA A 204 0.19 15.65 9.94
N VAL A 205 0.36 14.34 10.02
CA VAL A 205 1.39 13.58 9.31
C VAL A 205 0.73 12.54 8.41
N CYS A 206 1.45 12.08 7.40
CA CYS A 206 1.06 10.97 6.53
C CYS A 206 2.03 9.81 6.70
N LEU A 207 1.53 8.59 6.53
CA LEU A 207 2.41 7.44 6.31
C LEU A 207 3.28 7.69 5.09
N ASP A 208 4.55 7.30 5.20
CA ASP A 208 5.56 7.40 4.17
C ASP A 208 6.50 6.20 4.31
N VAL A 209 7.32 5.96 3.29
CA VAL A 209 8.31 4.88 3.29
C VAL A 209 9.69 5.50 3.19
N ASP A 210 10.59 5.10 4.09
CA ASP A 210 12.00 5.38 3.93
C ASP A 210 12.55 4.56 2.75
N PRO A 211 13.01 5.20 1.65
CA PRO A 211 13.40 4.49 0.43
C PRO A 211 14.69 3.67 0.59
N SER A 212 15.48 3.94 1.64
CA SER A 212 16.76 3.25 1.87
C SER A 212 16.59 1.94 2.67
N SER A 213 15.59 1.89 3.54
CA SER A 213 15.40 0.81 4.52
C SER A 213 14.05 0.10 4.41
N ASN A 214 13.14 0.62 3.57
CA ASN A 214 11.73 0.21 3.48
C ASN A 214 10.95 0.32 4.79
N ILE A 215 11.45 1.07 5.77
CA ILE A 215 10.78 1.30 7.06
C ILE A 215 9.59 2.26 6.84
N ILE A 216 8.46 1.93 7.47
CA ILE A 216 7.28 2.80 7.49
C ILE A 216 7.54 3.93 8.49
N VAL A 217 7.48 5.16 8.00
CA VAL A 217 7.73 6.39 8.77
C VAL A 217 6.53 7.33 8.65
N THR A 218 6.49 8.36 9.49
CA THR A 218 5.49 9.42 9.43
C THR A 218 6.13 10.76 9.06
N ASN A 219 5.75 11.32 7.93
CA ASN A 219 6.29 12.57 7.39
C ASN A 219 5.17 13.61 7.15
N ASN A 220 5.56 14.84 6.84
CA ASN A 220 4.62 15.84 6.34
C ASN A 220 3.93 15.32 5.07
N CYS A 221 2.62 15.49 4.99
CA CYS A 221 1.85 15.05 3.83
C CYS A 221 2.26 15.82 2.57
N LYS A 222 2.64 15.09 1.53
CA LYS A 222 3.05 15.62 0.22
C LYS A 222 1.83 15.74 -0.69
N CYS A 223 1.92 16.64 -1.67
CA CYS A 223 1.03 16.71 -2.84
C CYS A 223 -0.49 16.67 -2.54
N LEU A 224 -0.92 17.26 -1.42
CA LEU A 224 -2.33 17.47 -1.12
C LEU A 224 -2.94 18.63 -1.93
N ASN A 225 -2.07 19.53 -2.40
CA ASN A 225 -2.43 20.62 -3.31
C ASN A 225 -2.25 20.18 -4.77
N ARG A 226 -2.89 20.89 -5.71
CA ARG A 226 -2.85 20.60 -7.17
C ARG A 226 -1.52 21.01 -7.83
N ASP A 227 -0.40 20.61 -7.23
CA ASP A 227 0.92 20.81 -7.80
C ASP A 227 1.29 19.60 -8.68
N ASN A 228 1.36 19.83 -9.99
CA ASN A 228 1.68 18.80 -10.97
C ASN A 228 3.17 18.42 -10.97
N MET A 229 4.04 19.11 -10.23
CA MET A 229 5.45 18.72 -10.09
C MET A 229 5.69 17.82 -8.86
N CYS A 230 4.73 17.77 -7.93
CA CYS A 230 4.87 17.01 -6.71
C CYS A 230 4.58 15.50 -6.92
N ASP A 231 5.47 14.63 -6.43
CA ASP A 231 5.27 13.18 -6.43
C ASP A 231 4.86 12.65 -5.04
N PRO A 232 3.63 12.15 -4.86
CA PRO A 232 3.16 11.58 -3.61
C PRO A 232 3.42 10.07 -3.47
N GLY A 233 4.08 9.42 -4.45
CA GLY A 233 4.11 7.97 -4.58
C GLY A 233 4.58 7.22 -3.34
N SER A 234 5.55 7.77 -2.59
CA SER A 234 6.07 7.16 -1.36
C SER A 234 5.10 7.21 -0.17
N GLN A 235 4.08 8.08 -0.24
CA GLN A 235 3.06 8.27 0.80
C GLN A 235 1.71 7.65 0.45
N TRP A 236 1.62 6.97 -0.69
CA TRP A 236 0.40 6.32 -1.12
C TRP A 236 0.28 4.92 -0.52
N PHE A 237 -0.76 4.73 0.27
CA PHE A 237 -1.14 3.46 0.85
C PHE A 237 -2.64 3.20 0.65
N LYS A 238 -2.99 1.98 0.27
CA LYS A 238 -4.38 1.52 0.16
C LYS A 238 -4.69 0.46 1.19
N ILE A 239 -5.86 0.59 1.82
CA ILE A 239 -6.39 -0.41 2.74
C ILE A 239 -7.21 -1.40 1.91
N VAL A 240 -6.61 -2.54 1.59
CA VAL A 240 -7.15 -3.52 0.63
C VAL A 240 -7.79 -4.69 1.38
N ASN A 241 -8.94 -5.18 0.91
CA ASN A 241 -9.54 -6.41 1.45
C ASN A 241 -8.75 -7.62 0.96
N SER A 242 -8.50 -8.59 1.85
CA SER A 242 -7.76 -9.79 1.52
C SER A 242 -8.39 -11.02 2.17
N THR A 243 -8.34 -12.14 1.45
CA THR A 243 -8.59 -13.49 1.97
C THR A 243 -7.37 -14.40 1.83
N ARG A 244 -6.25 -13.88 1.29
CA ARG A 244 -5.00 -14.63 1.18
C ARG A 244 -4.55 -15.06 2.58
N SER A 245 -4.18 -16.32 2.76
CA SER A 245 -3.65 -16.73 4.06
C SER A 245 -2.39 -15.94 4.35
N SER A 246 -2.39 -15.17 5.44
CA SER A 246 -1.13 -14.78 6.08
C SER A 246 -0.37 -16.07 6.33
N SER A 247 0.88 -16.16 5.89
CA SER A 247 1.79 -17.16 6.43
C SER A 247 1.73 -16.99 7.95
N VAL A 248 1.03 -17.91 8.63
CA VAL A 248 0.85 -17.82 10.08
C VAL A 248 2.24 -18.02 10.66
N THR A 249 2.94 -16.93 10.93
CA THR A 249 3.94 -16.97 11.97
C THR A 249 3.13 -17.32 13.20
N THR A 250 3.32 -18.54 13.72
CA THR A 250 2.72 -19.02 14.96
C THR A 250 2.60 -17.87 15.95
N PRO A 251 1.44 -17.67 16.60
CA PRO A 251 1.31 -16.62 17.60
C PRO A 251 2.44 -16.85 18.60
N PHE A 252 3.43 -15.97 18.62
CA PHE A 252 4.41 -15.93 19.67
C PHE A 252 3.63 -15.53 20.93
N PHE A 253 3.01 -16.52 21.58
CA PHE A 253 2.51 -16.41 22.94
C PHE A 253 3.72 -16.34 23.88
N GLY A 254 4.55 -15.31 23.70
CA GLY A 254 5.50 -14.87 24.71
C GLY A 254 4.76 -13.90 25.62
N PHE A 255 3.93 -14.41 26.53
CA PHE A 255 3.27 -13.58 27.55
C PHE A 255 4.26 -12.63 28.25
N ASN A 256 5.52 -13.03 28.37
CA ASN A 256 6.59 -12.23 28.96
C ASN A 256 6.89 -10.93 28.18
N SER A 257 6.84 -10.92 26.84
CA SER A 257 7.23 -9.71 26.09
C SER A 257 6.14 -8.62 26.10
N VAL A 258 4.87 -9.01 26.23
CA VAL A 258 3.75 -8.06 26.37
C VAL A 258 3.80 -7.39 27.73
N PHE A 259 4.13 -8.13 28.80
CA PHE A 259 4.35 -7.56 30.12
C PHE A 259 5.56 -6.62 30.15
N ASP A 260 6.66 -6.95 29.46
CA ASP A 260 7.82 -6.06 29.37
C ASP A 260 7.52 -4.78 28.56
N PHE A 261 6.73 -4.87 27.49
CA PHE A 261 6.29 -3.71 26.72
C PHE A 261 5.35 -2.80 27.53
N LEU A 262 4.40 -3.38 28.27
CA LEU A 262 3.51 -2.63 29.16
C LEU A 262 4.27 -1.98 30.32
N ARG A 263 5.25 -2.69 30.89
CA ARG A 263 6.11 -2.18 31.96
C ARG A 263 6.92 -0.96 31.50
N ASN A 264 7.53 -1.00 30.31
CA ASN A 264 8.34 0.11 29.82
C ASN A 264 7.50 1.35 29.47
N ASN A 265 6.27 1.18 28.97
CA ASN A 265 5.39 2.32 28.68
C ASN A 265 4.72 2.92 29.93
N MET A 266 4.49 2.12 30.99
CA MET A 266 3.92 2.62 32.25
C MET A 266 4.98 3.26 33.18
N LEU A 267 6.24 2.84 33.10
CA LEU A 267 7.32 3.45 33.88
C LEU A 267 7.80 4.78 33.29
N GLY A 268 7.66 4.99 31.98
CA GLY A 268 8.01 6.26 31.34
C GLY A 268 7.10 7.44 31.72
N SER A 269 5.88 7.18 32.23
CA SER A 269 4.93 8.23 32.63
C SER A 269 5.01 8.62 34.11
N LEU A 270 5.82 7.92 34.92
CA LEU A 270 5.96 8.17 36.36
C LEU A 270 7.25 8.92 36.74
N VAL A 271 8.14 9.22 35.78
CA VAL A 271 9.44 9.87 36.05
C VAL A 271 9.41 11.40 35.87
N ASP A 272 8.34 11.97 35.33
CA ASP A 272 8.17 13.43 35.19
C ASP A 272 7.27 14.07 36.28
N SER A 273 7.13 13.42 37.43
CA SER A 273 6.40 13.99 38.58
C SER A 273 7.05 13.57 39.90
N ALA A 274 8.27 14.05 40.14
CA ALA A 274 8.89 14.17 41.45
C ALA A 274 9.84 15.38 41.48
#